data_AF-A0A2J7RCC0-F1
#
_entry.id   AF-A0A2J7RCC0-F1
#
_cell.length_a   1.000
_cell.length_b   1.000
_cell.length_c   1.000
_cell.angle_alpha   90.00
_cell.angle_beta   90.00
_cell.angle_gamma   90.00
#
_symmetry.space_group_name_H-M   'P 1'
#
loop_
_entity.id
_entity.type
_entity.pdbx_description
1 polymer ?
#
loop_
_entity_poly.entity_id
_entity_poly.type
_entity_poly.pdbx_seq_one_letter_code
_entity_poly.pdbx_strand_id
1 'polypeptide(L)'
;MWSLFDEFNTGIETMSKEEWIVFCSKSYKFEEFLQYWQEKLKSGVETTSLTVRLLQEVEKYKVMLPSLKYIRGEMFSDKHWLEMFGILGIPSKSVEMLTFGDFLNVKEKIAANANALQDLSARASSEIVIRQALGELDIWEVEAKFLLTEHKDSQGLTVMLIKDFKDILNKVGDNQFLLQSVKNSPNYDSFVDRASIWEKRLADLDEYLRNLNRIQRKWVYLEPIFGAGTLSQDQARFQRVDQDFRYIMGDVARDNRVVSLCKIINLHQILNVLLDQLSRCQKSLNDFLE
;
A
#
# COMPACT_ATOMS: atom_id res chain seq x y z
N MET A 1 -56.33 -4.15 -0.25
CA MET A 1 -55.66 -4.50 1.03
C MET A 1 -54.47 -5.42 0.79
N TRP A 2 -54.65 -6.59 0.15
CA TRP A 2 -53.54 -7.40 -0.39
C TRP A 2 -52.64 -6.64 -1.38
N SER A 3 -53.22 -5.74 -2.18
CA SER A 3 -52.49 -4.87 -3.11
C SER A 3 -51.45 -3.97 -2.44
N LEU A 4 -51.70 -3.47 -1.22
CA LEU A 4 -50.76 -2.61 -0.50
C LEU A 4 -49.55 -3.40 0.01
N PHE A 5 -49.80 -4.62 0.50
CA PHE A 5 -48.75 -5.54 0.91
C PHE A 5 -47.88 -5.95 -0.27
N ASP A 6 -48.50 -6.24 -1.42
CA ASP A 6 -47.81 -6.61 -2.66
C ASP A 6 -46.97 -5.45 -3.21
N GLU A 7 -47.50 -4.23 -3.22
CA GLU A 7 -46.79 -3.02 -3.64
C GLU A 7 -45.58 -2.72 -2.74
N PHE A 8 -45.75 -2.83 -1.40
CA PHE A 8 -44.64 -2.65 -0.45
C PHE A 8 -43.54 -3.70 -0.67
N ASN A 9 -43.91 -4.99 -0.76
CA ASN A 9 -42.94 -6.06 -0.94
C ASN A 9 -42.25 -6.00 -2.30
N THR A 10 -42.96 -5.61 -3.37
CA THR A 10 -42.37 -5.40 -4.68
C THR A 10 -41.29 -4.31 -4.63
N GLY A 11 -41.55 -3.22 -3.89
CA GLY A 11 -40.56 -2.16 -3.65
C GLY A 11 -39.32 -2.68 -2.91
N ILE A 12 -39.52 -3.39 -1.80
CA ILE A 12 -38.43 -4.01 -1.04
C ILE A 12 -37.64 -5.00 -1.91
N GLU A 13 -38.32 -5.86 -2.66
CA GLU A 13 -37.70 -6.87 -3.51
C GLU A 13 -36.86 -6.23 -4.63
N THR A 14 -37.38 -5.15 -5.24
CA THR A 14 -36.66 -4.40 -6.27
C THR A 14 -35.34 -3.84 -5.72
N MET A 15 -35.39 -3.16 -4.57
CA MET A 15 -34.19 -2.63 -3.93
C MET A 15 -33.25 -3.74 -3.44
N SER A 16 -33.78 -4.88 -3.00
CA SER A 16 -32.99 -6.00 -2.49
C SER A 16 -32.07 -6.63 -3.53
N LYS A 17 -32.42 -6.50 -4.82
CA LYS A 17 -31.65 -7.04 -5.95
C LYS A 17 -30.52 -6.11 -6.38
N GLU A 18 -30.49 -4.86 -5.93
CA GLU A 18 -29.43 -3.92 -6.27
C GLU A 18 -28.11 -4.33 -5.60
N GLU A 19 -27.02 -4.28 -6.35
CA GLU A 19 -25.67 -4.47 -5.83
C GLU A 19 -25.36 -3.43 -4.75
N TRP A 20 -24.81 -3.89 -3.63
CA TRP A 20 -24.56 -3.04 -2.46
C TRP A 20 -23.61 -1.90 -2.78
N ILE A 21 -22.57 -2.16 -3.58
CA ILE A 21 -21.58 -1.15 -3.97
C ILE A 21 -22.21 0.04 -4.72
N VAL A 22 -23.30 -0.21 -5.46
CA VAL A 22 -24.05 0.83 -6.17
C VAL A 22 -25.07 1.46 -5.22
N PHE A 23 -25.80 0.62 -4.47
CA PHE A 23 -26.90 1.05 -3.62
C PHE A 23 -26.44 1.88 -2.42
N CYS A 24 -25.26 1.60 -1.86
CA CYS A 24 -24.76 2.28 -0.65
C CYS A 24 -24.60 3.81 -0.84
N SER A 25 -24.32 4.25 -2.07
CA SER A 25 -24.28 5.65 -2.48
C SER A 25 -25.67 6.30 -2.61
N LYS A 26 -26.72 5.46 -2.75
CA LYS A 26 -28.11 5.84 -2.95
C LYS A 26 -29.01 5.45 -1.77
N SER A 27 -28.44 5.22 -0.58
CA SER A 27 -29.18 4.77 0.60
C SER A 27 -30.33 5.69 1.01
N TYR A 28 -30.28 6.97 0.63
CA TYR A 28 -31.36 7.94 0.83
C TYR A 28 -32.68 7.53 0.15
N LYS A 29 -32.63 6.81 -0.98
CA LYS A 29 -33.83 6.30 -1.67
C LYS A 29 -34.61 5.32 -0.81
N PHE A 30 -33.92 4.55 0.03
CA PHE A 30 -34.56 3.64 0.97
C PHE A 30 -35.28 4.41 2.07
N GLU A 31 -34.65 5.46 2.59
CA GLU A 31 -35.24 6.33 3.60
C GLU A 31 -36.51 7.03 3.06
N GLU A 32 -36.45 7.58 1.85
CA GLU A 32 -37.61 8.16 1.15
C GLU A 32 -38.73 7.13 0.96
N PHE A 33 -38.40 5.91 0.54
CA PHE A 33 -39.36 4.82 0.41
C PHE A 33 -40.05 4.49 1.74
N LEU A 34 -39.29 4.35 2.83
CA LEU A 34 -39.84 4.07 4.15
C LEU A 34 -40.67 5.24 4.69
N GLN A 35 -40.28 6.48 4.41
CA GLN A 35 -41.05 7.67 4.79
C GLN A 35 -42.39 7.71 4.05
N TYR A 36 -42.38 7.53 2.73
CA TYR A 36 -43.58 7.43 1.91
C TYR A 36 -44.55 6.37 2.45
N TRP A 37 -44.06 5.16 2.74
CA TRP A 37 -44.89 4.09 3.27
C TRP A 37 -45.41 4.38 4.69
N GLN A 38 -44.60 5.01 5.55
CA GLN A 38 -45.06 5.39 6.88
C GLN A 38 -46.20 6.42 6.82
N GLU A 39 -46.09 7.43 5.95
CA GLU A 39 -47.13 8.44 5.75
C GLU A 39 -48.40 7.82 5.16
N LYS A 40 -48.26 7.07 4.05
CA LYS A 40 -49.37 6.37 3.37
C LYS A 40 -50.16 5.47 4.33
N LEU A 41 -49.48 4.74 5.21
CA LEU A 41 -50.12 3.83 6.17
C LEU A 41 -50.73 4.54 7.39
N LYS A 42 -50.26 5.74 7.76
CA LYS A 42 -50.79 6.51 8.92
C LYS A 42 -51.97 7.40 8.55
N SER A 43 -51.98 8.01 7.36
CA SER A 43 -52.98 9.02 6.97
C SER A 43 -53.92 8.56 5.86
N GLY A 44 -53.54 7.55 5.07
CA GLY A 44 -54.24 7.21 3.83
C GLY A 44 -55.09 5.94 3.84
N VAL A 45 -55.09 5.16 4.94
CA VAL A 45 -55.72 3.82 4.97
C VAL A 45 -56.36 3.53 6.34
N GLU A 46 -57.47 2.80 6.36
CA GLU A 46 -58.08 2.29 7.60
C GLU A 46 -57.11 1.40 8.40
N THR A 47 -57.17 1.54 9.73
CA THR A 47 -56.33 0.75 10.64
C THR A 47 -56.83 -0.70 10.68
N THR A 48 -55.99 -1.63 10.23
CA THR A 48 -56.25 -3.06 10.19
C THR A 48 -55.03 -3.82 10.69
N SER A 49 -55.18 -5.11 11.00
CA SER A 49 -54.05 -5.95 11.42
C SER A 49 -52.91 -5.96 10.38
N LEU A 50 -53.24 -5.90 9.08
CA LEU A 50 -52.26 -5.84 8.00
C LEU A 50 -51.50 -4.51 7.99
N THR A 51 -52.20 -3.37 8.10
CA THR A 51 -51.54 -2.05 8.08
C THR A 51 -50.68 -1.83 9.32
N VAL A 52 -51.11 -2.34 10.48
CA VAL A 52 -50.29 -2.37 11.70
C VAL A 52 -49.02 -3.20 11.50
N ARG A 53 -49.12 -4.39 10.88
CA ARG A 53 -47.95 -5.24 10.59
C ARG A 53 -46.97 -4.58 9.62
N LEU A 54 -47.47 -3.93 8.57
CA LEU A 54 -46.64 -3.19 7.62
C LEU A 54 -45.94 -2.01 8.30
N LEU A 55 -46.64 -1.27 9.16
CA LEU A 55 -46.04 -0.19 9.96
C LEU A 55 -44.92 -0.70 10.87
N GLN A 56 -45.10 -1.87 11.50
CA GLN A 56 -44.05 -2.51 12.31
C GLN A 56 -42.83 -2.89 11.46
N GLU A 57 -43.02 -3.46 10.27
CA GLU A 57 -41.90 -3.77 9.38
C GLU A 57 -41.19 -2.50 8.89
N VAL A 58 -41.92 -1.44 8.53
CA VAL A 58 -41.33 -0.13 8.20
C VAL A 58 -40.49 0.38 9.36
N GLU A 59 -40.98 0.29 10.59
CA GLU A 59 -40.24 0.74 11.77
C GLU A 59 -38.94 -0.06 11.98
N LYS A 60 -38.97 -1.39 11.81
CA LYS A 60 -37.76 -2.22 11.88
C LYS A 60 -36.70 -1.78 10.86
N TYR A 61 -37.11 -1.46 9.63
CA TYR A 61 -36.19 -0.92 8.62
C TYR A 61 -35.70 0.48 8.96
N LYS A 62 -36.52 1.32 9.60
CA LYS A 62 -36.09 2.65 10.04
C LYS A 62 -35.00 2.59 11.12
N VAL A 63 -35.12 1.65 12.06
CA VAL A 63 -34.13 1.48 13.14
C VAL A 63 -32.73 1.13 12.59
N MET A 64 -32.62 0.45 11.44
CA MET A 64 -31.32 0.14 10.84
C MET A 64 -30.71 1.30 10.02
N LEU A 65 -31.49 2.32 9.62
CA LEU A 65 -31.02 3.42 8.75
C LEU A 65 -29.77 4.14 9.29
N PRO A 66 -29.68 4.52 10.59
CA PRO A 66 -28.52 5.23 11.12
C PRO A 66 -27.23 4.41 11.03
N SER A 67 -27.34 3.07 11.04
CA SER A 67 -26.21 2.15 10.98
C SER A 67 -25.73 1.89 9.56
N LEU A 68 -26.53 2.20 8.53
CA LEU A 68 -26.16 1.96 7.13
C LEU A 68 -24.86 2.65 6.73
N LYS A 69 -24.58 3.84 7.31
CA LYS A 69 -23.35 4.59 7.04
C LYS A 69 -22.08 3.84 7.49
N TYR A 70 -22.18 3.01 8.53
CA TYR A 70 -21.04 2.26 9.08
C TYR A 70 -20.73 0.98 8.28
N ILE A 71 -21.72 0.46 7.54
CA ILE A 71 -21.59 -0.77 6.73
C ILE A 71 -21.37 -0.48 5.24
N ARG A 72 -21.21 0.79 4.85
CA ARG A 72 -20.83 1.16 3.47
C ARG A 72 -19.49 0.54 3.08
N GLY A 73 -18.58 0.44 4.04
CA GLY A 73 -17.29 -0.24 3.89
C GLY A 73 -16.29 0.46 2.97
N GLU A 74 -16.43 1.76 2.71
CA GLU A 74 -15.53 2.54 1.85
C GLU A 74 -14.05 2.43 2.27
N MET A 75 -13.80 2.39 3.58
CA MET A 75 -12.46 2.26 4.16
C MET A 75 -12.12 0.83 4.55
N PHE A 76 -12.94 -0.17 4.24
CA PHE A 76 -12.73 -1.53 4.74
C PHE A 76 -11.58 -2.23 4.01
N SER A 77 -10.88 -3.10 4.72
CA SER A 77 -10.03 -4.14 4.12
C SER A 77 -10.85 -5.43 4.04
N ASP A 78 -10.32 -6.44 3.37
CA ASP A 78 -10.92 -7.79 3.39
C ASP A 78 -11.12 -8.30 4.83
N LYS A 79 -10.19 -7.99 5.75
CA LYS A 79 -10.33 -8.35 7.17
C LYS A 79 -11.52 -7.65 7.82
N HIS A 80 -11.73 -6.37 7.52
CA HIS A 80 -12.87 -5.60 8.04
C HIS A 80 -14.20 -6.13 7.49
N TRP A 81 -14.25 -6.49 6.21
CA TRP A 81 -15.44 -7.13 5.62
C TRP A 81 -15.75 -8.47 6.28
N LEU A 82 -14.75 -9.32 6.49
CA LEU A 82 -14.91 -10.60 7.19
C LEU A 82 -15.41 -10.41 8.63
N GLU A 83 -14.88 -9.41 9.35
CA GLU A 83 -15.34 -9.09 10.71
C GLU A 83 -16.81 -8.63 10.70
N MET A 84 -17.18 -7.74 9.77
CA MET A 84 -18.56 -7.27 9.60
C MET A 84 -19.52 -8.41 9.27
N PHE A 85 -19.11 -9.34 8.40
CA PHE A 85 -19.88 -10.55 8.09
C PHE A 85 -20.08 -11.42 9.33
N GLY A 86 -19.05 -11.55 10.17
CA GLY A 86 -19.14 -12.23 11.46
C GLY A 86 -20.15 -11.57 12.42
N ILE A 87 -20.08 -10.24 12.58
CA ILE A 87 -20.99 -9.46 13.43
C ILE A 87 -22.46 -9.64 12.97
N LEU A 88 -22.69 -9.60 11.66
CA LEU A 88 -24.03 -9.66 11.07
C LEU A 88 -24.50 -11.10 10.81
N GLY A 89 -23.62 -12.09 10.90
CA GLY A 89 -23.88 -13.47 10.49
C GLY A 89 -24.27 -13.59 9.02
N ILE A 90 -23.67 -12.77 8.16
CA ILE A 90 -23.78 -12.89 6.70
C ILE A 90 -22.73 -13.93 6.25
N PRO A 91 -23.07 -14.90 5.37
CA PRO A 91 -22.08 -15.80 4.80
C PRO A 91 -21.00 -15.02 4.04
N SER A 92 -19.74 -15.40 4.24
CA SER A 92 -18.62 -14.75 3.54
C SER A 92 -18.77 -14.90 2.03
N LYS A 93 -18.72 -13.78 1.32
CA LYS A 93 -18.70 -13.73 -0.15
C LYS A 93 -17.95 -12.49 -0.62
N SER A 94 -17.65 -12.44 -1.91
CA SER A 94 -16.96 -11.29 -2.49
C SER A 94 -17.80 -10.02 -2.34
N VAL A 95 -17.12 -8.90 -2.10
CA VAL A 95 -17.78 -7.60 -1.90
C VAL A 95 -18.57 -7.21 -3.15
N GLU A 96 -18.09 -7.56 -4.35
CA GLU A 96 -18.82 -7.29 -5.60
C GLU A 96 -20.12 -8.11 -5.73
N MET A 97 -20.29 -9.19 -4.95
CA MET A 97 -21.48 -10.04 -4.96
C MET A 97 -22.47 -9.69 -3.84
N LEU A 98 -22.19 -8.67 -3.04
CA LEU A 98 -23.12 -8.18 -2.03
C LEU A 98 -24.27 -7.44 -2.71
N THR A 99 -25.49 -7.72 -2.29
CA THR A 99 -26.69 -6.96 -2.65
C THR A 99 -27.25 -6.28 -1.41
N PHE A 100 -28.09 -5.27 -1.61
CA PHE A 100 -28.79 -4.65 -0.48
C PHE A 100 -29.69 -5.66 0.27
N GLY A 101 -30.20 -6.67 -0.44
CA GLY A 101 -30.96 -7.77 0.13
C GLY A 101 -30.23 -8.52 1.25
N ASP A 102 -28.91 -8.70 1.14
CA ASP A 102 -28.12 -9.34 2.20
C ASP A 102 -28.24 -8.59 3.53
N PHE A 103 -28.23 -7.25 3.47
CA PHE A 103 -28.35 -6.39 4.64
C PHE A 103 -29.79 -6.29 5.14
N LEU A 104 -30.77 -6.23 4.23
CA LEU A 104 -32.20 -6.23 4.59
C LEU A 104 -32.57 -7.51 5.36
N ASN A 105 -32.01 -8.65 4.97
CA ASN A 105 -32.24 -9.95 5.62
C ASN A 105 -31.70 -9.99 7.07
N VAL A 106 -30.75 -9.13 7.41
CA VAL A 106 -30.14 -9.05 8.75
C VAL A 106 -30.40 -7.71 9.44
N LYS A 107 -31.47 -6.98 9.03
CA LYS A 107 -31.84 -5.66 9.58
C LYS A 107 -31.85 -5.56 11.10
N GLU A 108 -32.37 -6.58 11.78
CA GLU A 108 -32.46 -6.64 13.24
C GLU A 108 -31.07 -6.74 13.88
N LYS A 109 -30.14 -7.47 13.24
CA LYS A 109 -28.75 -7.57 13.69
C LYS A 109 -27.97 -6.28 13.43
N ILE A 110 -28.24 -5.59 12.33
CA ILE A 110 -27.62 -4.28 12.03
C ILE A 110 -28.01 -3.26 13.11
N ALA A 111 -29.29 -3.24 13.49
CA ALA A 111 -29.78 -2.40 14.58
C ALA A 111 -29.14 -2.79 15.93
N ALA A 112 -29.15 -4.09 16.26
CA ALA A 112 -28.64 -4.57 17.54
C ALA A 112 -27.13 -4.37 17.73
N ASN A 113 -26.36 -4.36 16.64
CA ASN A 113 -24.89 -4.25 16.66
C ASN A 113 -24.39 -2.87 16.19
N ALA A 114 -25.22 -1.83 16.23
CA ALA A 114 -24.86 -0.49 15.73
C ALA A 114 -23.53 0.04 16.28
N ASN A 115 -23.27 -0.11 17.58
CA ASN A 115 -22.03 0.32 18.21
C ASN A 115 -20.81 -0.47 17.68
N ALA A 116 -20.91 -1.79 17.56
CA ALA A 116 -19.82 -2.61 17.05
C ALA A 116 -19.50 -2.27 15.58
N LEU A 117 -20.51 -1.98 14.77
CA LEU A 117 -20.33 -1.53 13.38
C LEU A 117 -19.70 -0.15 13.32
N GLN A 118 -20.09 0.76 14.21
CA GLN A 118 -19.48 2.08 14.34
C GLN A 118 -18.00 1.97 14.72
N ASP A 119 -17.66 1.15 15.71
CA ASP A 119 -16.29 0.93 16.16
C ASP A 119 -15.44 0.30 15.04
N LEU A 120 -15.96 -0.70 14.34
CA LEU A 120 -15.30 -1.29 13.16
C LEU A 120 -15.04 -0.22 12.08
N SER A 121 -16.04 0.59 11.76
CA SER A 121 -15.91 1.66 10.77
C SER A 121 -14.92 2.73 11.19
N ALA A 122 -14.88 3.12 12.47
CA ALA A 122 -13.93 4.06 13.01
C ALA A 122 -12.49 3.51 12.93
N ARG A 123 -12.29 2.25 13.33
CA ARG A 123 -11.00 1.57 13.22
C ARG A 123 -10.52 1.52 11.77
N ALA A 124 -11.36 1.05 10.85
CA ALA A 124 -11.02 0.96 9.43
C ALA A 124 -10.58 2.32 8.85
N SER A 125 -11.31 3.39 9.17
CA SER A 125 -10.97 4.76 8.76
C SER A 125 -9.67 5.25 9.38
N SER A 126 -9.40 4.94 10.65
CA SER A 126 -8.15 5.34 11.31
C SER A 126 -6.92 4.56 10.82
N GLU A 127 -7.11 3.39 10.22
CA GLU A 127 -6.03 2.56 9.66
C GLU A 127 -5.72 2.89 8.19
N ILE A 128 -6.58 3.63 7.49
CA ILE A 128 -6.45 3.84 6.04
C ILE A 128 -5.13 4.51 5.67
N VAL A 129 -4.71 5.52 6.44
CA VAL A 129 -3.49 6.29 6.19
C VAL A 129 -2.26 5.40 6.27
N ILE A 130 -2.20 4.51 7.28
CA ILE A 130 -1.08 3.58 7.45
C ILE A 130 -1.07 2.54 6.33
N ARG A 131 -2.25 1.99 5.98
CA ARG A 131 -2.38 1.02 4.89
C ARG A 131 -1.99 1.62 3.54
N GLN A 132 -2.39 2.86 3.28
CA GLN A 132 -2.03 3.57 2.06
C GLN A 132 -0.53 3.85 2.01
N ALA A 133 0.06 4.38 3.08
CA ALA A 133 1.49 4.63 3.15
C ALA A 133 2.32 3.35 2.89
N LEU A 134 1.96 2.23 3.53
CA LEU A 134 2.63 0.95 3.29
C LEU A 134 2.35 0.40 1.88
N GLY A 135 1.15 0.62 1.34
CA GLY A 135 0.80 0.25 -0.03
C GLY A 135 1.61 1.02 -1.08
N GLU A 136 1.85 2.31 -0.86
CA GLU A 136 2.72 3.12 -1.71
C GLU A 136 4.17 2.59 -1.71
N LEU A 137 4.66 2.11 -0.57
CA LEU A 137 5.98 1.48 -0.49
C LEU A 137 6.04 0.15 -1.27
N ASP A 138 5.01 -0.68 -1.18
CA ASP A 138 4.92 -1.95 -1.92
C ASP A 138 4.88 -1.71 -3.44
N ILE A 139 4.13 -0.70 -3.90
CA ILE A 139 4.12 -0.29 -5.32
C ILE A 139 5.51 0.18 -5.73
N TRP A 140 6.12 1.04 -4.92
CA TRP A 140 7.47 1.56 -5.16
C TRP A 140 8.52 0.44 -5.22
N GLU A 141 8.38 -0.64 -4.44
CA GLU A 141 9.26 -1.82 -4.50
C GLU A 141 9.39 -2.38 -5.92
N VAL A 142 8.27 -2.42 -6.64
CA VAL A 142 8.16 -3.05 -7.95
C VAL A 142 8.53 -2.07 -9.06
N GLU A 143 8.17 -0.80 -8.90
CA GLU A 143 8.32 0.22 -9.93
C GLU A 143 9.68 0.91 -9.92
N ALA A 144 10.32 1.05 -8.76
CA ALA A 144 11.58 1.77 -8.63
C ALA A 144 12.71 1.04 -9.33
N LYS A 145 13.21 1.61 -10.43
CA LYS A 145 14.30 1.05 -11.23
C LYS A 145 15.43 2.04 -11.41
N PHE A 146 16.65 1.52 -11.46
CA PHE A 146 17.83 2.27 -11.84
C PHE A 146 17.76 2.68 -13.31
N LEU A 147 18.11 3.93 -13.58
CA LEU A 147 18.46 4.35 -14.92
C LEU A 147 19.91 3.91 -15.19
N LEU A 148 20.11 3.03 -16.16
CA LEU A 148 21.43 2.50 -16.49
C LEU A 148 21.97 3.11 -17.80
N THR A 149 23.29 3.25 -17.87
CA THR A 149 24.01 3.71 -19.07
C THR A 149 25.19 2.81 -19.35
N GLU A 150 25.47 2.58 -20.62
CA GLU A 150 26.71 1.91 -21.03
C GLU A 150 27.91 2.84 -20.81
N HIS A 151 28.99 2.28 -20.29
CA HIS A 151 30.30 2.90 -20.19
C HIS A 151 31.36 1.92 -20.71
N LYS A 152 32.28 2.41 -21.53
CA LYS A 152 33.42 1.62 -22.01
C LYS A 152 34.63 1.91 -21.14
N ASP A 153 35.22 0.86 -20.60
CA ASP A 153 36.44 0.94 -19.80
C ASP A 153 37.69 1.11 -20.69
N SER A 154 38.87 1.23 -20.06
CA SER A 154 40.16 1.39 -20.75
C SER A 154 40.54 0.23 -21.67
N GLN A 155 39.95 -0.96 -21.47
CA GLN A 155 40.17 -2.17 -22.27
C GLN A 155 39.10 -2.35 -23.36
N GLY A 156 38.12 -1.44 -23.43
CA GLY A 156 37.00 -1.46 -24.37
C GLY A 156 35.84 -2.38 -23.98
N LEU A 157 35.83 -2.92 -22.76
CA LEU A 157 34.72 -3.71 -22.24
C LEU A 157 33.60 -2.79 -21.75
N THR A 158 32.35 -3.20 -21.99
CA THR A 158 31.17 -2.45 -21.56
C THR A 158 30.81 -2.79 -20.11
N VAL A 159 30.63 -1.77 -19.28
CA VAL A 159 30.10 -1.84 -17.92
C VAL A 159 28.85 -0.97 -17.83
N MET A 160 27.78 -1.50 -17.24
CA MET A 160 26.58 -0.70 -16.97
C MET A 160 26.80 0.15 -15.72
N LEU A 161 26.55 1.46 -15.82
CA LEU A 161 26.63 2.41 -14.73
C LEU A 161 25.25 2.98 -14.38
N ILE A 162 25.04 3.32 -13.11
CA ILE A 162 23.80 3.98 -12.67
C ILE A 162 23.89 5.48 -12.97
N LYS A 163 22.81 6.04 -13.51
CA LYS A 163 22.56 7.48 -13.65
C LYS A 163 21.59 7.97 -12.59
N ASP A 164 21.60 9.28 -12.38
CA ASP A 164 20.58 10.00 -11.60
C ASP A 164 20.34 9.45 -10.18
N PHE A 165 21.44 9.07 -9.50
CA PHE A 165 21.41 8.65 -8.09
C PHE A 165 20.64 9.62 -7.18
N LYS A 166 20.68 10.92 -7.49
CA LYS A 166 20.00 11.96 -6.73
C LYS A 166 18.48 11.74 -6.67
N ASP A 167 17.87 11.38 -7.79
CA ASP A 167 16.41 11.23 -7.86
C ASP A 167 15.95 10.01 -7.06
N ILE A 168 16.70 8.91 -7.13
CA ILE A 168 16.44 7.71 -6.34
C ILE A 168 16.65 7.97 -4.85
N LEU A 169 17.75 8.65 -4.47
CA LEU A 169 18.03 9.02 -3.08
C LEU A 169 16.95 9.94 -2.50
N ASN A 170 16.49 10.93 -3.27
CA ASN A 170 15.37 11.79 -2.85
C ASN A 170 14.12 10.95 -2.60
N LYS A 171 13.79 10.03 -3.52
CA LYS A 171 12.60 9.19 -3.36
C LYS A 171 12.70 8.24 -2.16
N VAL A 172 13.89 7.69 -1.87
CA VAL A 172 14.14 6.93 -0.64
C VAL A 172 13.90 7.80 0.61
N GLY A 173 14.42 9.03 0.62
CA GLY A 173 14.19 10.00 1.70
C GLY A 173 12.70 10.34 1.89
N ASP A 174 11.96 10.58 0.80
CA ASP A 174 10.53 10.84 0.84
C ASP A 174 9.77 9.65 1.42
N ASN A 175 10.12 8.43 1.02
CA ASN A 175 9.52 7.19 1.51
C ASN A 175 9.84 6.96 3.00
N GLN A 176 11.05 7.31 3.45
CA GLN A 176 11.41 7.31 4.88
C GLN A 176 10.53 8.30 5.65
N PHE A 177 10.36 9.52 5.14
CA PHE A 177 9.52 10.54 5.77
C PHE A 177 8.04 10.10 5.83
N LEU A 178 7.52 9.54 4.74
CA LEU A 178 6.17 8.96 4.69
C LEU A 178 5.98 7.92 5.80
N LEU A 179 6.93 7.00 5.94
CA LEU A 179 6.86 5.96 6.98
C LEU A 179 6.95 6.55 8.40
N GLN A 180 7.79 7.56 8.63
CA GLN A 180 7.85 8.24 9.93
C GLN A 180 6.55 8.99 10.24
N SER A 181 5.90 9.58 9.24
CA SER A 181 4.65 10.35 9.43
C SER A 181 3.51 9.51 9.99
N VAL A 182 3.50 8.20 9.71
CA VAL A 182 2.44 7.28 10.17
C VAL A 182 2.73 6.61 11.51
N LYS A 183 3.95 6.74 12.07
CA LYS A 183 4.32 6.09 13.34
C LYS A 183 3.53 6.55 14.56
N ASN A 184 3.10 7.81 14.58
CA ASN A 184 2.33 8.39 15.69
C ASN A 184 0.82 8.10 15.57
N SER A 185 0.40 7.32 14.57
CA SER A 185 -1.00 6.99 14.38
C SER A 185 -1.46 6.01 15.46
N PRO A 186 -2.67 6.18 16.06
CA PRO A 186 -3.13 5.36 17.19
C PRO A 186 -3.15 3.84 16.94
N ASN A 187 -3.27 3.41 15.69
CA ASN A 187 -3.32 1.98 15.31
C ASN A 187 -2.04 1.48 14.66
N TYR A 188 -0.92 2.18 14.82
CA TYR A 188 0.36 1.79 14.24
C TYR A 188 0.83 0.42 14.75
N ASP A 189 0.51 0.07 15.99
CA ASP A 189 0.89 -1.21 16.63
C ASP A 189 0.54 -2.44 15.78
N SER A 190 -0.63 -2.43 15.12
CA SER A 190 -1.07 -3.51 14.22
C SER A 190 -0.24 -3.64 12.94
N PHE A 191 0.61 -2.67 12.64
CA PHE A 191 1.43 -2.59 11.41
C PHE A 191 2.94 -2.57 11.68
N VAL A 192 3.38 -2.65 12.95
CA VAL A 192 4.79 -2.54 13.36
C VAL A 192 5.68 -3.50 12.61
N ASP A 193 5.30 -4.78 12.48
CA ASP A 193 6.12 -5.78 11.81
C ASP A 193 6.42 -5.39 10.36
N ARG A 194 5.38 -5.04 9.59
CA ARG A 194 5.52 -4.63 8.19
C ARG A 194 6.25 -3.29 8.06
N ALA A 195 5.97 -2.34 8.95
CA ALA A 195 6.63 -1.04 8.94
C ALA A 195 8.13 -1.17 9.28
N SER A 196 8.51 -2.04 10.22
CA SER A 196 9.91 -2.26 10.60
C SER A 196 10.75 -2.86 9.48
N ILE A 197 10.17 -3.76 8.68
CA ILE A 197 10.81 -4.32 7.48
C ILE A 197 11.11 -3.20 6.49
N TRP A 198 10.12 -2.34 6.24
CA TRP A 198 10.27 -1.19 5.35
C TRP A 198 11.28 -0.16 5.88
N GLU A 199 11.26 0.13 7.18
CA GLU A 199 12.20 1.04 7.82
C GLU A 199 13.64 0.57 7.64
N LYS A 200 13.92 -0.70 7.97
CA LYS A 200 15.25 -1.29 7.79
C LYS A 200 15.66 -1.26 6.32
N ARG A 201 14.78 -1.69 5.42
CA ARG A 201 15.07 -1.72 3.98
C ARG A 201 15.40 -0.34 3.42
N LEU A 202 14.63 0.69 3.78
CA LEU A 202 14.87 2.06 3.33
C LEU A 202 16.16 2.64 3.93
N ALA A 203 16.49 2.33 5.18
CA ALA A 203 17.75 2.73 5.80
C ALA A 203 18.96 2.09 5.09
N ASP A 204 18.90 0.78 4.83
CA ASP A 204 19.92 0.05 4.09
C ASP A 204 20.10 0.64 2.68
N LEU A 205 19.00 0.94 1.98
CA LEU A 205 19.05 1.53 0.64
C LEU A 205 19.67 2.91 0.61
N ASP A 206 19.33 3.81 1.55
CA ASP A 206 19.94 5.14 1.62
C ASP A 206 21.47 5.04 1.75
N GLU A 207 21.94 4.17 2.64
CA GLU A 207 23.37 3.94 2.82
C GLU A 207 24.02 3.33 1.57
N TYR A 208 23.43 2.26 1.02
CA TYR A 208 23.96 1.56 -0.15
C TYR A 208 24.08 2.50 -1.36
N LEU A 209 23.04 3.30 -1.61
CA LEU A 209 23.02 4.23 -2.74
C LEU A 209 24.06 5.34 -2.59
N ARG A 210 24.23 5.90 -1.39
CA ARG A 210 25.27 6.93 -1.13
C ARG A 210 26.67 6.37 -1.34
N ASN A 211 26.94 5.19 -0.80
CA ASN A 211 28.24 4.54 -0.92
C ASN A 211 28.52 4.12 -2.36
N LEU A 212 27.55 3.51 -3.04
CA LEU A 212 27.70 3.09 -4.44
C LEU A 212 27.91 4.28 -5.38
N ASN A 213 27.23 5.40 -5.16
CA ASN A 213 27.48 6.64 -5.92
C ASN A 213 28.93 7.12 -5.75
N ARG A 214 29.44 7.15 -4.51
CA ARG A 214 30.84 7.54 -4.22
C ARG A 214 31.83 6.57 -4.85
N ILE A 215 31.57 5.26 -4.77
CA ILE A 215 32.39 4.20 -5.38
C ILE A 215 32.42 4.37 -6.90
N GLN A 216 31.26 4.46 -7.56
CA GLN A 216 31.17 4.61 -9.01
C GLN A 216 31.94 5.83 -9.50
N ARG A 217 31.79 6.99 -8.84
CA ARG A 217 32.54 8.21 -9.21
C ARG A 217 34.05 8.03 -9.09
N LYS A 218 34.53 7.39 -8.01
CA LYS A 218 35.96 7.09 -7.83
C LYS A 218 36.46 6.06 -8.85
N TRP A 219 35.68 5.01 -9.09
CA TRP A 219 36.03 3.96 -10.06
C TRP A 219 36.15 4.53 -11.48
N VAL A 220 35.18 5.33 -11.94
CA VAL A 220 35.24 5.97 -13.26
C VAL A 220 36.48 6.86 -13.43
N TYR A 221 36.93 7.51 -12.35
CA TYR A 221 38.13 8.33 -12.38
C TYR A 221 39.43 7.51 -12.38
N LEU A 222 39.48 6.43 -11.59
CA LEU A 222 40.70 5.63 -11.39
C LEU A 222 40.88 4.54 -12.45
N GLU A 223 39.80 4.01 -13.02
CA GLU A 223 39.83 2.92 -14.00
C GLU A 223 40.72 3.23 -15.21
N PRO A 224 40.62 4.40 -15.87
CA PRO A 224 41.47 4.66 -17.02
C PRO A 224 42.96 4.72 -16.68
N ILE A 225 43.29 5.13 -15.45
CA ILE A 225 44.68 5.36 -15.00
C ILE A 225 45.35 4.02 -14.68
N PHE A 226 44.70 3.21 -13.85
CA PHE A 226 45.19 1.90 -13.44
C PHE A 226 44.98 0.86 -14.55
N GLY A 227 43.87 0.93 -15.28
CA GLY A 227 43.56 0.02 -16.40
C GLY A 227 44.56 0.12 -17.55
N ALA A 228 45.07 1.32 -17.84
CA ALA A 228 46.15 1.54 -18.81
C ALA A 228 47.55 1.12 -18.29
N GLY A 229 47.68 0.72 -17.02
CA GLY A 229 48.95 0.30 -16.42
C GLY A 229 49.90 1.44 -16.05
N THR A 230 49.39 2.67 -15.94
CA THR A 230 50.20 3.88 -15.65
C THR A 230 50.83 3.84 -14.25
N LEU A 231 50.17 3.23 -13.27
CA LEU A 231 50.62 3.14 -11.88
C LEU A 231 50.69 1.69 -11.40
N SER A 232 51.89 1.09 -11.39
CA SER A 232 52.07 -0.34 -11.08
C SER A 232 51.95 -0.69 -9.59
N GLN A 233 52.24 0.26 -8.69
CA GLN A 233 52.36 0.03 -7.25
C GLN A 233 51.06 -0.44 -6.57
N ASP A 234 49.90 -0.01 -7.07
CA ASP A 234 48.57 -0.41 -6.54
C ASP A 234 47.71 -1.17 -7.56
N GLN A 235 48.32 -1.68 -8.63
CA GLN A 235 47.59 -2.37 -9.71
C GLN A 235 46.79 -3.57 -9.20
N ALA A 236 47.41 -4.43 -8.38
CA ALA A 236 46.74 -5.60 -7.81
C ALA A 236 45.60 -5.22 -6.85
N ARG A 237 45.70 -4.07 -6.17
CA ARG A 237 44.63 -3.54 -5.32
C ARG A 237 43.45 -3.08 -6.16
N PHE A 238 43.74 -2.30 -7.21
CA PHE A 238 42.71 -1.80 -8.11
C PHE A 238 41.98 -2.94 -8.85
N GLN A 239 42.69 -3.99 -9.26
CA GLN A 239 42.06 -5.16 -9.90
C GLN A 239 41.01 -5.84 -9.02
N ARG A 240 41.24 -5.95 -7.71
CA ARG A 240 40.23 -6.51 -6.77
C ARG A 240 39.03 -5.59 -6.64
N VAL A 241 39.28 -4.28 -6.51
CA VAL A 241 38.24 -3.25 -6.48
C VAL A 241 37.38 -3.28 -7.75
N ASP A 242 38.02 -3.41 -8.91
CA ASP A 242 37.34 -3.51 -10.20
C ASP A 242 36.45 -4.75 -10.28
N GLN A 243 36.96 -5.91 -9.84
CA GLN A 243 36.20 -7.15 -9.79
C GLN A 243 34.95 -7.04 -8.91
N ASP A 244 35.10 -6.54 -7.68
CA ASP A 244 34.00 -6.37 -6.73
C ASP A 244 32.97 -5.33 -7.22
N PHE A 245 33.44 -4.22 -7.81
CA PHE A 245 32.54 -3.23 -8.40
C PHE A 245 31.74 -3.81 -9.57
N ARG A 246 32.40 -4.51 -10.50
CA ARG A 246 31.73 -5.17 -11.64
C ARG A 246 30.76 -6.27 -11.19
N TYR A 247 31.06 -6.98 -10.11
CA TYR A 247 30.14 -7.95 -9.52
C TYR A 247 28.82 -7.26 -9.11
N ILE A 248 28.89 -6.16 -8.36
CA ILE A 248 27.70 -5.39 -7.97
C ILE A 248 26.95 -4.86 -9.19
N MET A 249 27.67 -4.24 -10.14
CA MET A 249 27.04 -3.66 -11.33
C MET A 249 26.42 -4.72 -12.26
N GLY A 250 26.99 -5.94 -12.28
CA GLY A 250 26.42 -7.08 -12.99
C GLY A 250 25.10 -7.55 -12.39
N ASP A 251 24.98 -7.58 -11.05
CA ASP A 251 23.72 -7.90 -10.37
C ASP A 251 22.68 -6.80 -10.59
N VAL A 252 23.06 -5.53 -10.53
CA VAL A 252 22.19 -4.39 -10.84
C VAL A 252 21.72 -4.41 -12.31
N ALA A 253 22.58 -4.78 -13.25
CA ALA A 253 22.21 -4.89 -14.65
C ALA A 253 21.21 -6.04 -14.90
N ARG A 254 21.31 -7.12 -14.11
CA ARG A 254 20.41 -8.27 -14.19
C ARG A 254 19.04 -8.00 -13.58
N ASP A 255 19.01 -7.34 -12.42
CA ASP A 255 17.78 -6.91 -11.75
C ASP A 255 17.90 -5.41 -11.40
N ASN A 256 17.40 -4.57 -12.32
CA ASN A 256 17.54 -3.13 -12.23
C ASN A 256 16.60 -2.47 -11.21
N ARG A 257 15.84 -3.23 -10.42
CA ARG A 257 15.03 -2.66 -9.33
C ARG A 257 15.93 -2.12 -8.23
N VAL A 258 15.57 -0.98 -7.66
CA VAL A 258 16.37 -0.34 -6.60
C VAL A 258 16.54 -1.26 -5.39
N VAL A 259 15.47 -1.95 -5.02
CA VAL A 259 15.44 -2.89 -3.88
C VAL A 259 16.27 -4.16 -4.11
N SER A 260 16.74 -4.43 -5.33
CA SER A 260 17.57 -5.61 -5.62
C SER A 260 18.91 -5.55 -4.88
N LEU A 261 19.41 -4.34 -4.57
CA LEU A 261 20.61 -4.13 -3.77
C LEU A 261 20.51 -4.80 -2.39
N CYS A 262 19.33 -4.79 -1.77
CA CYS A 262 19.12 -5.45 -0.47
C CYS A 262 19.22 -6.99 -0.53
N LYS A 263 19.24 -7.58 -1.73
CA LYS A 263 19.38 -9.02 -1.94
C LYS A 263 20.84 -9.45 -2.12
N ILE A 264 21.75 -8.51 -2.36
CA ILE A 264 23.17 -8.80 -2.49
C ILE A 264 23.73 -9.10 -1.10
N ILE A 265 24.27 -10.32 -0.95
CA ILE A 265 24.78 -10.81 0.33
C ILE A 265 25.99 -9.99 0.76
N ASN A 266 26.02 -9.54 2.02
CA ASN A 266 27.10 -8.76 2.61
C ASN A 266 27.43 -7.45 1.88
N LEU A 267 26.45 -6.85 1.17
CA LEU A 267 26.68 -5.64 0.38
C LEU A 267 27.28 -4.50 1.21
N HIS A 268 26.80 -4.30 2.45
CA HIS A 268 27.35 -3.29 3.35
C HIS A 268 28.87 -3.43 3.54
N GLN A 269 29.34 -4.66 3.85
CA GLN A 269 30.78 -4.93 4.03
C GLN A 269 31.56 -4.73 2.73
N ILE A 270 31.02 -5.19 1.60
CA ILE A 270 31.65 -5.04 0.28
C ILE A 270 31.84 -3.55 -0.06
N LEU A 271 30.79 -2.73 0.11
CA LEU A 271 30.84 -1.29 -0.16
C LEU A 271 31.87 -0.57 0.74
N ASN A 272 31.94 -0.92 2.01
CA ASN A 272 32.91 -0.34 2.93
C ASN A 272 34.36 -0.68 2.54
N VAL A 273 34.63 -1.94 2.18
CA VAL A 273 35.94 -2.37 1.69
C VAL A 273 36.29 -1.64 0.39
N LEU A 274 35.36 -1.58 -0.56
CA LEU A 274 35.54 -0.85 -1.82
C LEU A 274 35.92 0.62 -1.60
N LEU A 275 35.22 1.32 -0.70
CA LEU A 275 35.49 2.73 -0.40
C LEU A 275 36.88 2.95 0.22
N ASP A 276 37.30 2.09 1.14
CA ASP A 276 38.64 2.15 1.75
C ASP A 276 39.72 1.91 0.69
N GLN A 277 39.60 0.84 -0.09
CA GLN A 277 40.58 0.49 -1.11
C GLN A 277 40.68 1.54 -2.21
N LEU A 278 39.56 2.06 -2.71
CA LEU A 278 39.54 3.17 -3.67
C LEU A 278 40.20 4.43 -3.11
N SER A 279 40.01 4.72 -1.82
CA SER A 279 40.64 5.89 -1.19
C SER A 279 42.15 5.73 -1.05
N ARG A 280 42.65 4.51 -0.81
CA ARG A 280 44.09 4.22 -0.84
C ARG A 280 44.67 4.37 -2.25
N CYS A 281 44.02 3.80 -3.27
CA CYS A 281 44.45 3.98 -4.66
C CYS A 281 44.51 5.47 -5.05
N GLN A 282 43.51 6.25 -4.65
CA GLN A 282 43.48 7.68 -4.93
C GLN A 282 44.59 8.43 -4.19
N LYS A 283 44.91 8.05 -2.95
CA LYS A 283 46.03 8.63 -2.21
C LYS A 283 47.35 8.36 -2.92
N SER A 284 47.64 7.10 -3.26
CA SER A 284 48.87 6.73 -3.96
C SER A 284 49.01 7.41 -5.31
N LEU A 285 47.90 7.63 -6.02
CA LEU A 285 47.88 8.41 -7.26
C LEU A 285 48.27 9.87 -7.00
N ASN A 286 47.69 10.51 -5.98
CA ASN A 286 48.05 11.88 -5.63
C ASN A 286 49.54 11.99 -5.25
N ASP A 287 50.03 11.06 -4.42
CA ASP A 287 51.44 11.01 -4.00
C ASP A 287 52.41 10.80 -5.19
N PHE A 288 51.94 10.21 -6.30
CA PHE A 288 52.72 10.07 -7.54
C PHE A 288 52.68 11.33 -8.43
N LEU A 289 51.64 12.15 -8.31
CA LEU A 289 51.46 13.38 -9.09
C LEU A 289 52.14 14.60 -8.45
N GLU A 290 52.43 14.55 -7.14
CA GLU A 290 53.26 15.51 -6.40
C GLU A 290 54.76 15.28 -6.61
#